data_AF-A0A9R1P211-F1
#
_entry.id   AF-A0A9R1P211-F1
#
_cell.length_a   1.000
_cell.length_b   1.000
_cell.length_c   1.000
_cell.angle_alpha   90.00
_cell.angle_beta   90.00
_cell.angle_gamma   90.00
#
_symmetry.space_group_name_H-M   'P 1'
#
loop_
_entity.id
_entity.type
_entity.pdbx_description
1 polymer ?
#
loop_
_entity_poly.entity_id
_entity_poly.type
_entity_poly.pdbx_seq_one_letter_code
_entity_poly.pdbx_strand_id
1 'polypeptide(L)'
;MTHDCRYEKMEACITPLPEVSDIKEVAGGELKKWPQRLTAVPPRIASGSIEGVTAEMFNEDTKLWKKRVGHYKSVISQFGQKDRYRNLLDMNARFGGFAAALAGDPMWVMNMVPTVGNSTTLGVIYERGLIGNYQDWCEGMSTYPRTYDLIHADSVFSLYKDRCEMDAILLEMDRILRPEGTVIIRDDVDLLVKIKSVADGMRWNSQIVDHEDGPLVREKLLLVVKTYWTLGDEKQ
;
A
#
# COMPACT_ATOMS: atom_id res chain seq x y z
N MET A 1 -5.22 -16.01 -35.61
CA MET A 1 -6.32 -15.98 -34.63
C MET A 1 -6.58 -14.51 -34.32
N THR A 2 -7.69 -13.97 -34.80
CA THR A 2 -8.11 -12.59 -34.57
C THR A 2 -8.77 -12.51 -33.19
N HIS A 3 -8.19 -11.77 -32.26
CA HIS A 3 -8.84 -11.45 -31.00
C HIS A 3 -9.95 -10.42 -31.27
N ASP A 4 -11.20 -10.87 -31.18
CA ASP A 4 -12.40 -10.04 -31.27
C ASP A 4 -12.53 -9.27 -29.95
N CYS A 5 -12.13 -8.00 -29.94
CA CYS A 5 -12.32 -7.10 -28.80
C CYS A 5 -13.82 -6.73 -28.70
N ARG A 6 -14.65 -7.63 -28.16
CA ARG A 6 -16.05 -7.33 -27.83
C ARG A 6 -16.12 -6.56 -26.53
N TYR A 7 -16.81 -5.41 -26.56
CA TYR A 7 -17.24 -4.73 -25.36
C TYR A 7 -18.32 -5.57 -24.66
N GLU A 8 -18.05 -6.01 -23.42
CA GLU A 8 -19.07 -6.62 -22.59
C GLU A 8 -20.04 -5.57 -22.07
N LYS A 9 -21.33 -5.90 -22.06
CA LYS A 9 -22.37 -5.01 -21.54
C LYS A 9 -22.27 -5.01 -20.02
N MET A 10 -21.89 -3.87 -19.44
CA MET A 10 -21.84 -3.73 -17.98
C MET A 10 -23.22 -3.96 -17.36
N GLU A 11 -23.25 -4.75 -16.29
CA GLU A 11 -24.45 -4.96 -15.47
C GLU A 11 -24.52 -3.89 -14.36
N ALA A 12 -25.74 -3.53 -13.97
CA ALA A 12 -25.94 -2.60 -12.87
C ALA A 12 -25.61 -3.30 -11.54
N CYS A 13 -24.46 -3.01 -10.97
CA CYS A 13 -24.09 -3.45 -9.63
C CYS A 13 -24.46 -2.35 -8.62
N ILE A 14 -25.69 -2.39 -8.11
CA ILE A 14 -26.11 -1.55 -6.98
C ILE A 14 -26.01 -2.40 -5.73
N THR A 15 -25.01 -2.14 -4.89
CA THR A 15 -24.92 -2.77 -3.57
C THR A 15 -25.98 -2.15 -2.65
N PRO A 16 -27.00 -2.90 -2.21
CA PRO A 16 -28.01 -2.37 -1.32
C PRO A 16 -27.37 -2.03 0.04
N LEU A 17 -27.87 -0.98 0.68
CA LEU A 17 -27.51 -0.69 2.07
C LEU A 17 -28.01 -1.82 2.98
N PRO A 18 -27.28 -2.16 4.04
CA PRO A 18 -27.77 -3.11 5.04
C PRO A 18 -29.11 -2.67 5.61
N GLU A 19 -30.05 -3.60 5.76
CA GLU A 19 -31.35 -3.32 6.35
C GLU A 19 -31.20 -2.91 7.83
N VAL A 20 -31.97 -1.91 8.25
CA VAL A 20 -32.05 -1.43 9.63
C VAL A 20 -33.48 -1.54 10.13
N SER A 21 -33.63 -1.84 11.42
CA SER A 21 -34.94 -2.09 12.03
C SER A 21 -35.62 -0.82 12.55
N ASP A 22 -34.82 0.20 12.90
CA ASP A 22 -35.28 1.49 13.44
C ASP A 22 -34.71 2.65 12.59
N ILE A 23 -35.47 3.75 12.47
CA ILE A 23 -35.05 4.98 11.78
C ILE A 23 -33.83 5.66 12.44
N LYS A 24 -33.54 5.32 13.70
CA LYS A 24 -32.37 5.80 14.45
C LYS A 24 -31.11 4.97 14.21
N GLU A 25 -31.24 3.79 13.61
CA GLU A 25 -30.10 2.92 13.31
C GLU A 25 -29.39 3.35 12.03
N VAL A 26 -28.06 3.31 12.03
CA VAL A 26 -27.25 3.64 10.86
C VAL A 26 -26.99 2.34 10.09
N ALA A 27 -27.43 2.30 8.83
CA ALA A 27 -27.19 1.16 7.95
C ALA A 27 -25.68 0.90 7.78
N GLY A 28 -25.23 -0.30 8.14
CA GLY A 28 -23.80 -0.65 8.17
C GLY A 28 -23.06 -0.23 9.44
N GLY A 29 -23.74 0.37 10.42
CA GLY A 29 -23.22 0.71 11.74
C GLY A 29 -22.68 2.15 11.86
N GLU A 30 -22.73 2.68 13.08
CA GLU A 30 -22.30 4.05 13.38
C GLU A 30 -20.76 4.18 13.39
N LEU A 31 -20.24 5.13 12.59
CA LEU A 31 -18.81 5.44 12.57
C LEU A 31 -18.45 6.49 13.62
N LYS A 32 -17.32 6.29 14.30
CA LYS A 32 -16.74 7.33 15.17
C LYS A 32 -16.33 8.55 14.35
N LYS A 33 -16.28 9.72 14.98
CA LYS A 33 -15.80 10.94 14.34
C LYS A 33 -14.31 10.85 14.04
N TRP A 34 -13.85 11.67 13.11
CA TRP A 34 -12.42 11.88 12.88
C TRP A 34 -11.81 12.69 14.03
N PRO A 35 -10.60 12.37 14.51
CA PRO A 35 -9.68 11.32 14.04
C PRO A 35 -9.87 9.95 14.72
N GLN A 36 -10.82 9.79 15.64
CA GLN A 36 -10.97 8.56 16.45
C GLN A 36 -11.25 7.30 15.60
N ARG A 37 -11.97 7.44 14.48
CA ARG A 37 -12.23 6.32 13.56
C ARG A 37 -10.99 5.69 12.93
N LEU A 38 -9.83 6.36 12.94
CA LEU A 38 -8.59 5.79 12.43
C LEU A 38 -8.16 4.53 13.18
N THR A 39 -8.49 4.44 14.47
CA THR A 39 -8.05 3.33 15.35
C THR A 39 -9.22 2.59 15.99
N ALA A 40 -10.45 3.08 15.82
CA ALA A 40 -11.64 2.37 16.30
C ALA A 40 -11.92 1.17 15.39
N VAL A 41 -12.33 0.05 15.98
CA VAL A 41 -12.74 -1.15 15.23
C VAL A 41 -13.92 -0.78 14.32
N PRO A 42 -13.80 -0.95 12.99
CA PRO A 42 -14.88 -0.60 12.07
C PRO A 42 -16.10 -1.51 12.24
N PRO A 43 -17.33 -0.99 12.06
CA PRO A 43 -18.55 -1.76 12.22
C PRO A 43 -18.58 -3.06 11.42
N ARG A 44 -18.04 -3.08 10.19
CA ARG A 44 -18.04 -4.29 9.35
C ARG A 44 -17.19 -5.44 9.91
N ILE A 45 -16.18 -5.11 10.71
CA ILE A 45 -15.37 -6.10 11.43
C ILE A 45 -16.12 -6.55 12.68
N ALA A 46 -16.72 -5.60 13.41
CA ALA A 46 -17.50 -5.91 14.61
C ALA A 46 -18.73 -6.79 14.32
N SER A 47 -19.36 -6.62 13.15
CA SER A 47 -20.49 -7.44 12.69
C SER A 47 -20.09 -8.78 12.09
N GLY A 48 -18.78 -9.06 11.92
CA GLY A 48 -18.30 -10.27 11.25
C GLY A 48 -18.60 -10.33 9.75
N SER A 49 -18.83 -9.19 9.09
CA SER A 49 -19.17 -9.14 7.66
C SER A 49 -17.99 -9.44 6.74
N ILE A 50 -16.77 -9.49 7.28
CA ILE A 50 -15.56 -9.91 6.56
C ILE A 50 -15.13 -11.26 7.13
N GLU A 51 -15.20 -12.29 6.30
CA GLU A 51 -14.78 -13.64 6.69
C GLU A 51 -13.29 -13.66 7.04
N GLY A 52 -12.95 -14.30 8.16
CA GLY A 52 -11.57 -14.47 8.62
C GLY A 52 -10.90 -13.22 9.19
N VAL A 53 -11.62 -12.11 9.39
CA VAL A 53 -11.09 -10.88 10.01
C VAL A 53 -11.78 -10.60 11.34
N THR A 54 -10.99 -10.55 12.42
CA THR A 54 -11.49 -10.24 13.77
C THR A 54 -11.07 -8.85 14.25
N ALA A 55 -11.72 -8.38 15.31
CA ALA A 55 -11.37 -7.12 15.96
C ALA A 55 -9.95 -7.14 16.55
N GLU A 56 -9.50 -8.30 17.05
CA GLU A 56 -8.16 -8.52 17.57
C GLU A 56 -7.12 -8.33 16.46
N MET A 57 -7.32 -8.96 15.30
CA MET A 57 -6.42 -8.83 14.15
C MET A 57 -6.28 -7.37 13.70
N PHE A 58 -7.38 -6.62 13.67
CA PHE A 58 -7.37 -5.19 13.33
C PHE A 58 -6.58 -4.35 14.36
N ASN A 59 -6.76 -4.64 15.65
CA ASN A 59 -6.06 -3.93 16.71
C ASN A 59 -4.56 -4.24 16.73
N GLU A 60 -4.19 -5.50 16.46
CA GLU A 60 -2.80 -5.93 16.30
C GLU A 60 -2.14 -5.26 15.09
N ASP A 61 -2.81 -5.25 13.93
CA ASP A 61 -2.35 -4.53 12.74
C ASP A 61 -2.11 -3.04 13.03
N THR A 62 -3.04 -2.39 13.73
CA THR A 62 -2.90 -0.97 14.11
C THR A 62 -1.71 -0.72 15.04
N LYS A 63 -1.42 -1.64 15.97
CA LYS A 63 -0.23 -1.54 16.84
C LYS A 63 1.05 -1.81 16.06
N LEU A 64 1.04 -2.82 15.18
CA LEU A 64 2.15 -3.20 14.33
C LEU A 64 2.58 -2.04 13.44
N TRP A 65 1.64 -1.39 12.75
CA TRP A 65 1.96 -0.28 11.85
C TRP A 65 2.51 0.95 12.57
N LYS A 66 2.05 1.24 13.79
CA LYS A 66 2.67 2.28 14.63
C LYS A 66 4.14 1.99 14.91
N LYS A 67 4.47 0.73 15.24
CA LYS A 67 5.85 0.28 15.46
C LYS A 67 6.68 0.37 14.17
N ARG A 68 6.18 -0.19 13.06
CA ARG A 68 6.85 -0.21 11.76
C ARG A 68 7.14 1.21 11.24
N VAL A 69 6.18 2.12 11.30
CA VAL A 69 6.38 3.52 10.92
C VAL A 69 7.41 4.22 11.81
N GLY A 70 7.42 3.90 13.12
CA GLY A 70 8.46 4.37 14.03
C GLY A 70 9.87 3.94 13.61
N HIS A 71 10.02 2.69 13.17
CA HIS A 71 11.28 2.18 12.62
C HIS A 71 11.63 2.84 11.28
N TYR A 72 10.66 3.01 10.38
CA TYR A 72 10.90 3.72 9.10
C TYR A 72 11.44 5.14 9.33
N LYS A 73 10.90 5.85 10.32
CA LYS A 73 11.38 7.18 10.72
C LYS A 73 12.80 7.16 11.29
N SER A 74 13.26 6.05 11.88
CA SER A 74 14.63 5.94 12.41
C SER A 74 15.65 5.58 11.32
N VAL A 75 15.27 4.72 10.36
CA VAL A 75 16.19 4.25 9.31
C VAL A 75 16.24 5.16 8.09
N ILE A 76 15.18 5.92 7.82
CA ILE A 76 15.11 6.89 6.73
C ILE A 76 15.12 8.28 7.35
N SER A 77 16.31 8.89 7.42
CA SER A 77 16.52 10.22 8.03
C SER A 77 15.60 11.31 7.46
N GLN A 78 15.22 11.19 6.19
CA GLN A 78 14.36 12.16 5.50
C GLN A 78 12.86 11.87 5.64
N PHE A 79 12.45 10.73 6.22
CA PHE A 79 11.02 10.33 6.24
C PHE A 79 10.15 11.30 7.01
N GLY A 80 10.63 11.79 8.15
CA GLY A 80 9.94 12.81 8.96
C GLY A 80 10.25 14.25 8.56
N GLN A 81 11.05 14.50 7.52
CA GLN A 81 11.37 15.86 7.11
C GLN A 81 10.14 16.50 6.47
N LYS A 82 9.80 17.69 6.96
CA LYS A 82 8.72 18.49 6.40
C LYS A 82 9.00 18.73 4.92
N ASP A 83 7.97 18.55 4.09
CA ASP A 83 7.98 18.77 2.64
C ASP A 83 8.77 17.76 1.78
N ARG A 84 9.44 16.76 2.37
CA ARG A 84 10.16 15.73 1.60
C ARG A 84 9.23 14.75 0.88
N TYR A 85 8.22 14.26 1.59
CA TYR A 85 7.22 13.33 1.10
C TYR A 85 5.83 13.91 1.35
N ARG A 86 5.00 13.98 0.32
CA ARG A 86 3.62 14.48 0.42
C ARG A 86 2.61 13.48 -0.11
N ASN A 87 2.93 12.81 -1.21
CA ASN A 87 2.06 11.84 -1.87
C ASN A 87 2.68 10.45 -1.76
N LEU A 88 2.07 9.60 -0.96
CA LEU A 88 2.49 8.23 -0.72
C LEU A 88 1.52 7.27 -1.39
N LEU A 89 2.03 6.17 -1.93
CA LEU A 89 1.25 5.05 -2.40
C LEU A 89 1.55 3.83 -1.52
N ASP A 90 0.52 3.23 -0.95
CA ASP A 90 0.64 1.96 -0.24
C ASP A 90 0.09 0.85 -1.12
N MET A 91 0.97 0.01 -1.67
CA MET A 91 0.63 -0.99 -2.69
C MET A 91 -0.15 -2.18 -2.12
N ASN A 92 -0.08 -2.40 -0.81
CA ASN A 92 -0.80 -3.47 -0.12
C ASN A 92 -1.28 -2.98 1.25
N ALA A 93 -2.33 -2.17 1.23
CA ALA A 93 -2.77 -1.46 2.42
C ALA A 93 -3.47 -2.34 3.46
N ARG A 94 -3.95 -3.52 3.08
CA ARG A 94 -4.75 -4.42 3.93
C ARG A 94 -5.87 -3.66 4.65
N PHE A 95 -5.73 -3.33 5.94
CA PHE A 95 -6.71 -2.56 6.72
C PHE A 95 -6.48 -1.03 6.72
N GLY A 96 -5.48 -0.52 6.00
CA GLY A 96 -5.07 0.90 5.99
C GLY A 96 -4.22 1.30 7.20
N GLY A 97 -3.52 0.34 7.82
CA GLY A 97 -2.74 0.56 9.05
C GLY A 97 -1.55 1.49 8.86
N PHE A 98 -0.84 1.39 7.73
CA PHE A 98 0.26 2.28 7.38
C PHE A 98 -0.22 3.74 7.28
N ALA A 99 -1.27 4.01 6.51
CA ALA A 99 -1.86 5.34 6.40
C ALA A 99 -2.39 5.87 7.73
N ALA A 100 -3.02 5.02 8.55
CA ALA A 100 -3.50 5.43 9.87
C ALA A 100 -2.37 5.80 10.84
N ALA A 101 -1.23 5.11 10.75
CA ALA A 101 -0.05 5.44 11.55
C ALA A 101 0.61 6.77 11.12
N LEU A 102 0.40 7.21 9.89
CA LEU A 102 0.90 8.46 9.32
C LEU A 102 -0.10 9.63 9.37
N ALA A 103 -1.30 9.43 9.92
CA ALA A 103 -2.37 10.44 9.87
C ALA A 103 -2.04 11.75 10.61
N GLY A 104 -1.02 11.76 11.47
CA GLY A 104 -0.52 12.96 12.13
C GLY A 104 0.55 13.72 11.34
N ASP A 105 1.11 13.12 10.29
CA ASP A 105 2.12 13.73 9.43
C ASP A 105 1.43 14.47 8.25
N PRO A 106 2.04 15.51 7.66
CA PRO A 106 1.49 16.25 6.52
C PRO A 106 1.64 15.47 5.20
N MET A 107 1.23 14.19 5.21
CA MET A 107 1.37 13.22 4.14
C MET A 107 0.00 12.68 3.78
N TRP A 108 -0.23 12.46 2.49
CA TRP A 108 -1.42 11.81 1.99
C TRP A 108 -1.05 10.44 1.43
N VAL A 109 -1.76 9.40 1.85
CA VAL A 109 -1.54 8.02 1.42
C VAL A 109 -2.71 7.55 0.56
N MET A 110 -2.42 7.14 -0.68
CA MET A 110 -3.33 6.37 -1.51
C MET A 110 -3.18 4.89 -1.14
N ASN A 111 -4.25 4.28 -0.62
CA ASN A 111 -4.22 2.90 -0.15
C ASN A 111 -4.71 1.96 -1.25
N MET A 112 -3.89 0.99 -1.65
CA MET A 112 -4.28 0.01 -2.66
C MET A 112 -4.56 -1.33 -2.01
N VAL A 113 -5.67 -1.95 -2.37
CA VAL A 113 -5.98 -3.33 -2.01
C VAL A 113 -5.74 -4.22 -3.22
N PRO A 114 -4.72 -5.09 -3.18
CA PRO A 114 -4.51 -6.08 -4.23
C PRO A 114 -5.78 -6.89 -4.50
N THR A 115 -6.15 -7.04 -5.78
CA THR A 115 -7.23 -7.94 -6.19
C THR A 115 -6.86 -9.41 -5.99
N VAL A 116 -5.55 -9.70 -5.98
CA VAL A 116 -5.00 -11.02 -5.66
C VAL A 116 -5.36 -11.39 -4.22
N GLY A 117 -6.03 -12.55 -4.07
CA GLY A 117 -6.41 -13.09 -2.76
C GLY A 117 -7.84 -12.79 -2.29
N ASN A 118 -8.68 -12.15 -3.13
CA ASN A 118 -10.09 -11.84 -2.81
C ASN A 118 -10.26 -11.06 -1.49
N SER A 119 -9.31 -10.16 -1.19
CA SER A 119 -9.37 -9.33 0.02
C SER A 119 -10.50 -8.31 -0.08
N THR A 120 -11.46 -8.36 0.85
CA THR A 120 -12.59 -7.39 0.92
C THR A 120 -12.34 -6.29 1.95
N THR A 121 -11.08 -5.87 2.10
CA THR A 121 -10.67 -4.92 3.14
C THR A 121 -10.82 -3.45 2.75
N LEU A 122 -11.15 -3.13 1.50
CA LEU A 122 -11.32 -1.74 1.05
C LEU A 122 -12.41 -0.99 1.85
N GLY A 123 -13.49 -1.69 2.23
CA GLY A 123 -14.51 -1.10 3.09
C GLY A 123 -13.99 -0.70 4.48
N VAL A 124 -13.01 -1.45 5.03
CA VAL A 124 -12.34 -1.12 6.31
C VAL A 124 -11.58 0.19 6.18
N ILE A 125 -10.88 0.38 5.06
CA ILE A 125 -10.12 1.61 4.75
C ILE A 125 -11.06 2.82 4.72
N TYR A 126 -12.21 2.70 4.06
CA TYR A 126 -13.21 3.77 4.01
C TYR A 126 -13.85 4.06 5.37
N GLU A 127 -14.16 3.05 6.17
CA GLU A 127 -14.73 3.22 7.51
C GLU A 127 -13.73 3.91 8.48
N ARG A 128 -12.42 3.74 8.27
CA ARG A 128 -11.37 4.52 8.95
C ARG A 128 -11.30 5.99 8.48
N GLY A 129 -11.98 6.33 7.39
CA GLY A 129 -11.94 7.65 6.76
C GLY A 129 -10.73 7.90 5.86
N LEU A 130 -10.09 6.82 5.41
CA LEU A 130 -8.97 6.86 4.47
C LEU A 130 -9.50 6.65 3.05
N ILE A 131 -8.69 6.99 2.06
CA ILE A 131 -9.02 6.73 0.66
C ILE A 131 -8.25 5.52 0.13
N GLY A 132 -8.81 4.86 -0.87
CA GLY A 132 -8.15 3.73 -1.51
C GLY A 132 -8.93 3.18 -2.69
N ASN A 133 -8.31 2.23 -3.38
CA ASN A 133 -8.92 1.52 -4.51
C ASN A 133 -8.36 0.09 -4.60
N TYR A 134 -9.03 -0.77 -5.37
CA TYR A 134 -8.46 -2.04 -5.79
C TYR A 134 -7.45 -1.85 -6.91
N GLN A 135 -6.42 -2.68 -6.96
CA GLN A 135 -5.47 -2.74 -8.08
C GLN A 135 -4.92 -4.15 -8.26
N ASP A 136 -4.77 -4.55 -9.51
CA ASP A 136 -3.94 -5.69 -9.89
C ASP A 136 -2.57 -5.16 -10.32
N TRP A 137 -1.49 -5.55 -9.64
CA TRP A 137 -0.14 -5.09 -9.98
C TRP A 137 0.48 -5.82 -11.17
N CYS A 138 -0.20 -6.82 -11.72
CA CYS A 138 0.14 -7.37 -13.04
C CYS A 138 -0.37 -6.48 -14.19
N GLU A 139 -1.26 -5.53 -13.88
CA GLU A 139 -1.81 -4.57 -14.82
C GLU A 139 -1.31 -3.16 -14.51
N GLY A 140 -1.25 -2.30 -15.54
CA GLY A 140 -0.87 -0.91 -15.37
C GLY A 140 -1.88 -0.15 -14.49
N MET A 141 -1.40 0.61 -13.51
CA MET A 141 -2.24 1.48 -12.70
C MET A 141 -2.65 2.70 -13.51
N SER A 142 -3.95 3.00 -13.56
CA SER A 142 -4.41 4.25 -14.16
C SER A 142 -3.98 5.43 -13.29
N THR A 143 -2.84 6.02 -13.65
CA THR A 143 -2.33 7.23 -13.00
C THR A 143 -3.02 8.44 -13.62
N TYR A 144 -4.06 8.96 -12.96
CA TYR A 144 -4.38 10.39 -13.08
C TYR A 144 -3.11 11.17 -12.63
N PRO A 145 -2.74 12.33 -13.21
CA PRO A 145 -1.35 12.86 -13.28
C PRO A 145 -0.57 13.14 -11.97
N ARG A 146 -0.95 12.57 -10.84
CA ARG A 146 -0.19 12.56 -9.60
C ARG A 146 0.81 11.41 -9.59
N THR A 147 2.07 11.77 -9.81
CA THR A 147 3.24 10.97 -9.49
C THR A 147 3.51 10.99 -7.98
N TYR A 148 3.92 9.86 -7.41
CA TYR A 148 4.13 9.67 -5.97
C TYR A 148 5.56 10.00 -5.55
N ASP A 149 5.73 10.54 -4.35
CA ASP A 149 7.03 10.84 -3.75
C ASP A 149 7.62 9.61 -3.05
N LEU A 150 6.74 8.74 -2.54
CA LEU A 150 7.13 7.48 -1.90
C LEU A 150 6.15 6.36 -2.22
N ILE A 151 6.69 5.19 -2.54
CA ILE A 151 5.91 3.95 -2.70
C ILE A 151 6.28 2.99 -1.57
N HIS A 152 5.27 2.45 -0.92
CA HIS A 152 5.41 1.44 0.12
C HIS A 152 4.82 0.11 -0.38
N ALA A 153 5.59 -0.96 -0.27
CA ALA A 153 5.23 -2.29 -0.74
C ALA A 153 5.49 -3.32 0.37
N ASP A 154 4.46 -3.68 1.13
CA ASP A 154 4.52 -4.73 2.15
C ASP A 154 4.07 -6.08 1.58
N SER A 155 4.98 -7.04 1.53
CA SER A 155 4.76 -8.40 1.03
C SER A 155 4.18 -8.48 -0.40
N VAL A 156 4.34 -7.43 -1.21
CA VAL A 156 3.77 -7.35 -2.56
C VAL A 156 4.40 -8.41 -3.47
N PHE A 157 5.72 -8.58 -3.42
CA PHE A 157 6.41 -9.52 -4.30
C PHE A 157 6.13 -10.96 -3.89
N SER A 158 6.06 -11.25 -2.59
CA SER A 158 5.55 -12.53 -2.08
C SER A 158 4.11 -12.82 -2.53
N LEU A 159 3.23 -11.81 -2.53
CA LEU A 159 1.82 -11.96 -2.93
C LEU A 159 1.66 -12.26 -4.43
N TYR A 160 2.53 -11.69 -5.27
CA TYR A 160 2.44 -11.78 -6.74
C TYR A 160 3.40 -12.79 -7.39
N LYS A 161 4.25 -13.47 -6.61
CA LYS A 161 5.32 -14.36 -7.10
C LYS A 161 4.89 -15.41 -8.13
N ASP A 162 3.65 -15.91 -8.04
CA ASP A 162 3.10 -16.95 -8.92
C ASP A 162 2.05 -16.40 -9.90
N ARG A 163 1.90 -15.06 -9.97
CA ARG A 163 0.85 -14.37 -10.75
C ARG A 163 1.42 -13.56 -11.90
N CYS A 164 2.52 -12.85 -11.69
CA CYS A 164 3.24 -12.14 -12.75
C CYS A 164 4.70 -11.92 -12.39
N GLU A 165 5.47 -11.57 -13.42
CA GLU A 165 6.90 -11.31 -13.30
C GLU A 165 7.18 -10.10 -12.40
N MET A 166 8.15 -10.26 -11.50
CA MET A 166 8.63 -9.21 -10.61
C MET A 166 9.04 -7.93 -11.36
N ASP A 167 9.62 -8.10 -12.55
CA ASP A 167 10.08 -7.01 -13.41
C ASP A 167 8.91 -6.11 -13.86
N ALA A 168 7.74 -6.68 -14.11
CA ALA A 168 6.56 -5.91 -14.51
C ALA A 168 6.10 -4.98 -13.37
N ILE A 169 6.11 -5.49 -12.13
CA ILE A 169 5.78 -4.70 -10.94
C ILE A 169 6.81 -3.59 -10.74
N LEU A 170 8.11 -3.90 -10.86
CA LEU A 170 9.18 -2.90 -10.70
C LEU A 170 9.12 -1.81 -11.77
N LEU A 171 8.82 -2.16 -13.02
CA LEU A 171 8.62 -1.17 -14.09
C LEU A 171 7.42 -0.27 -13.82
N GLU A 172 6.33 -0.83 -13.29
CA GLU A 172 5.16 -0.03 -12.90
C GLU A 172 5.48 0.91 -11.73
N MET A 173 6.23 0.43 -10.73
CA MET A 173 6.74 1.29 -9.65
C MET A 173 7.62 2.41 -10.20
N ASP A 174 8.49 2.15 -11.18
CA ASP A 174 9.30 3.18 -11.82
C ASP A 174 8.48 4.22 -12.57
N ARG A 175 7.45 3.78 -13.28
CA ARG A 175 6.57 4.66 -14.06
C ARG A 175 5.80 5.65 -13.18
N ILE A 176 5.36 5.23 -11.99
CA ILE A 176 4.50 6.05 -11.11
C ILE A 176 5.29 6.88 -10.07
N LEU A 177 6.55 6.50 -9.80
CA LEU A 177 7.43 7.20 -8.87
C LEU A 177 8.07 8.44 -9.52
N ARG A 178 8.07 9.56 -8.80
CA ARG A 178 8.82 10.76 -9.22
C ARG A 178 10.33 10.48 -9.26
N PRO A 179 11.09 11.21 -10.09
CA PRO A 179 12.53 11.32 -9.89
C PRO A 179 12.87 11.64 -8.44
N GLU A 180 13.94 11.04 -7.92
CA GLU A 180 14.36 11.17 -6.51
C GLU A 180 13.32 10.67 -5.49
N GLY A 181 12.27 9.98 -5.96
CA GLY A 181 11.30 9.32 -5.10
C GLY A 181 11.91 8.10 -4.40
N THR A 182 11.29 7.74 -3.28
CA THR A 182 11.75 6.63 -2.43
C THR A 182 10.79 5.46 -2.51
N VAL A 183 11.32 4.25 -2.52
CA VAL A 183 10.54 3.02 -2.39
C VAL A 183 10.97 2.31 -1.11
N ILE A 184 9.98 1.86 -0.34
CA ILE A 184 10.18 0.96 0.79
C ILE A 184 9.55 -0.37 0.41
N ILE A 185 10.38 -1.39 0.20
CA ILE A 185 9.92 -2.75 -0.07
C ILE A 185 10.20 -3.59 1.17
N ARG A 186 9.17 -4.23 1.71
CA ARG A 186 9.27 -5.11 2.87
C ARG A 186 8.87 -6.52 2.46
N ASP A 187 9.81 -7.45 2.47
CA ASP A 187 9.59 -8.83 2.04
C ASP A 187 10.69 -9.76 2.61
N ASP A 188 10.61 -11.05 2.30
CA ASP A 188 11.66 -12.02 2.65
C ASP A 188 13.00 -11.66 1.97
N VAL A 189 14.10 -11.79 2.72
CA VAL A 189 15.45 -11.42 2.26
C VAL A 189 15.84 -12.06 0.91
N ASP A 190 15.39 -13.29 0.62
CA ASP A 190 15.74 -13.96 -0.64
C ASP A 190 15.08 -13.30 -1.85
N LEU A 191 13.89 -12.70 -1.66
CA LEU A 191 13.23 -11.87 -2.67
C LEU A 191 13.91 -10.51 -2.78
N LEU A 192 14.25 -9.87 -1.65
CA LEU A 192 14.88 -8.55 -1.67
C LEU A 192 16.24 -8.54 -2.37
N VAL A 193 17.03 -9.62 -2.26
CA VAL A 193 18.31 -9.75 -2.99
C VAL A 193 18.07 -9.77 -4.51
N LYS A 194 17.03 -10.47 -4.97
CA LYS A 194 16.66 -10.50 -6.41
C LYS A 194 16.15 -9.15 -6.88
N ILE A 195 15.24 -8.53 -6.10
CA ILE A 195 14.70 -7.20 -6.39
C ILE A 195 15.81 -6.17 -6.46
N LYS A 196 16.76 -6.21 -5.51
CA LYS A 196 17.95 -5.34 -5.51
C LYS A 196 18.75 -5.47 -6.80
N SER A 197 19.00 -6.69 -7.28
CA SER A 197 19.73 -6.90 -8.54
C SER A 197 19.05 -6.22 -9.74
N VAL A 198 17.72 -6.25 -9.80
CA VAL A 198 16.96 -5.60 -10.87
C VAL A 198 16.94 -4.07 -10.69
N ALA A 199 16.69 -3.61 -9.46
CA ALA A 199 16.71 -2.19 -9.11
C ALA A 199 18.06 -1.52 -9.42
N ASP A 200 19.18 -2.18 -9.10
CA ASP A 200 20.51 -1.69 -9.42
C ASP A 200 20.72 -1.61 -10.96
N GLY A 201 20.18 -2.58 -11.72
CA GLY A 201 20.15 -2.54 -13.19
C GLY A 201 19.29 -1.40 -13.76
N MET A 202 18.24 -0.99 -13.05
CA MET A 202 17.41 0.19 -13.33
C MET A 202 18.05 1.50 -12.86
N ARG A 203 19.32 1.47 -12.40
CA ARG A 203 20.07 2.61 -11.84
C ARG A 203 19.43 3.20 -10.59
N TRP A 204 18.62 2.45 -9.87
CA TRP A 204 18.12 2.87 -8.58
C TRP A 204 19.20 2.65 -7.51
N ASN A 205 19.31 3.57 -6.56
CA ASN A 205 20.21 3.39 -5.42
C ASN A 205 19.48 2.61 -4.33
N SER A 206 19.91 1.37 -4.06
CA SER A 206 19.20 0.46 -3.18
C SER A 206 20.05 -0.04 -2.00
N GLN A 207 19.47 -0.07 -0.80
CA GLN A 207 20.10 -0.56 0.42
C GLN A 207 19.14 -1.49 1.20
N ILE A 208 19.66 -2.62 1.67
CA ILE A 208 18.90 -3.51 2.56
C ILE A 208 19.14 -3.06 4.01
N VAL A 209 18.06 -3.00 4.78
CA VAL A 209 18.02 -2.58 6.19
C VAL A 209 17.30 -3.65 7.01
N ASP A 210 17.74 -3.77 8.26
CA ASP A 210 17.18 -4.73 9.20
C ASP A 210 15.73 -4.44 9.60
N HIS A 211 15.04 -5.51 10.00
CA HIS A 211 13.71 -5.48 10.61
C HIS A 211 13.72 -4.71 11.93
N GLU A 212 12.57 -4.17 12.34
CA GLU A 212 12.39 -3.50 13.64
C GLU A 212 12.59 -4.42 14.87
N ASP A 213 12.67 -5.74 14.65
CA ASP A 213 12.89 -6.76 15.69
C ASP A 213 14.32 -7.32 15.66
N GLY A 214 15.18 -6.73 14.80
CA GLY A 214 16.60 -7.01 14.77
C GLY A 214 17.08 -7.78 13.53
N PRO A 215 18.39 -8.03 13.46
CA PRO A 215 19.06 -8.54 12.26
C PRO A 215 18.79 -10.03 11.97
N LEU A 216 18.26 -10.79 12.93
CA LEU A 216 17.99 -12.23 12.74
C LEU A 216 16.65 -12.52 12.06
N VAL A 217 15.77 -11.53 11.95
CA VAL A 217 14.48 -11.69 11.26
C VAL A 217 14.72 -11.73 9.75
N ARG A 218 14.12 -12.73 9.09
CA ARG A 218 14.25 -12.94 7.63
C ARG A 218 13.54 -11.88 6.80
N GLU A 219 12.41 -11.37 7.28
CA GLU A 219 11.76 -10.20 6.69
C GLU A 219 12.67 -9.00 6.87
N LYS A 220 12.93 -8.27 5.79
CA LYS A 220 13.84 -7.12 5.76
C LYS A 220 13.19 -5.96 5.03
N LEU A 221 13.88 -4.82 5.03
CA LEU A 221 13.49 -3.64 4.26
C LEU A 221 14.51 -3.42 3.16
N LEU A 222 14.06 -3.26 1.92
CA LEU A 222 14.85 -2.74 0.83
C LEU A 222 14.40 -1.30 0.61
N LEU A 223 15.28 -0.36 0.96
CA LEU A 223 15.09 1.05 0.72
C LEU A 223 15.71 1.38 -0.62
N VAL A 224 14.93 1.98 -1.50
CA VAL A 224 15.38 2.31 -2.85
C VAL A 224 15.11 3.79 -3.14
N VAL A 225 16.05 4.46 -3.78
CA VAL A 225 15.89 5.83 -4.24
C VAL A 225 16.09 5.84 -5.75
N LYS A 226 15.06 6.28 -6.46
CA LYS A 226 15.13 6.46 -7.92
C LYS A 226 16.06 7.62 -8.22
N THR A 227 17.11 7.37 -8.99
CA THR A 227 18.02 8.44 -9.41
C THR A 227 17.37 9.29 -10.50
N TYR A 228 17.70 10.57 -10.55
CA TYR A 228 17.36 11.41 -11.70
C TYR A 228 18.53 11.35 -12.66
N TRP A 229 18.35 10.71 -13.82
CA TRP A 229 19.38 10.69 -14.87
C TRP A 229 18.90 11.51 -16.06
N THR A 230 19.72 12.48 -16.47
CA THR A 230 19.60 13.10 -17.80
C THR A 230 20.65 12.51 -18.72
N LEU A 231 20.40 12.49 -20.04
CA LEU A 231 21.35 11.99 -21.06
C LEU A 231 22.67 12.79 -21.12
N GLY A 232 22.91 13.73 -20.20
CA GLY A 232 24.11 14.57 -20.13
C GLY A 232 25.03 14.34 -18.93
N ASP A 233 24.67 13.48 -17.96
CA ASP A 233 25.45 13.28 -16.73
C ASP A 233 26.66 12.33 -16.89
N GLU A 234 26.92 11.84 -18.11
CA GLU A 234 28.21 11.23 -18.48
C GLU A 234 29.20 12.30 -18.96
N LYS A 235 29.59 13.23 -18.07
CA LYS A 235 30.82 14.02 -18.21
C LYS A 235 31.40 14.36 -16.84
N GLN A 236 32.29 13.52 -16.31
CA GLN A 236 33.75 13.72 -16.29
C GLN A 236 34.43 12.66 -15.40
#